data_AF-A0A382XPQ2-F1
#
_entry.id   AF-A0A382XPQ2-F1
#
_cell.length_a   1.000
_cell.length_b   1.000
_cell.length_c   1.000
_cell.angle_alpha   90.00
_cell.angle_beta   90.00
_cell.angle_gamma   90.00
#
_symmetry.space_group_name_H-M   'P 1'
#
loop_
_entity.id
_entity.type
_entity.pdbx_description
1 polymer ?
#
loop_
_entity_poly.entity_id
_entity_poly.type
_entity_poly.pdbx_seq_one_letter_code
_entity_poly.pdbx_strand_id
1 'polypeptide(L)'
;MSEKQQKLWAELNKALKPKRVFKKPTYFVEQPYYNLDKSESIIIKIPHDTDYTIPPREVKRLGIWCSGGADSTALLYLLAKTIQDHDLDLHIQPMTVRRQRPWNPIKAAPVIEKVCEILNFDKMLPHQIYYPPLEDPNQTEWQEFMDRDRENCKNGVWHVLYDGLTSNPPEDEMPYENLEEHRRGENIEKPLEALARDHMRPLYQINKRFIADIY
;
A
#
# COMPACT_ATOMS: atom_id res chain seq x y z
N MET A 1 -30.96 22.46 33.46
CA MET A 1 -31.20 21.00 33.61
C MET A 1 -30.63 20.55 34.94
N SER A 2 -31.32 19.67 35.67
CA SER A 2 -30.78 19.07 36.89
C SER A 2 -29.70 18.03 36.57
N GLU A 3 -28.80 17.75 37.52
CA GLU A 3 -27.78 16.69 37.39
C GLU A 3 -28.39 15.34 36.98
N LYS A 4 -29.58 15.04 37.51
CA LYS A 4 -30.31 13.80 37.21
C LYS A 4 -30.77 13.76 35.74
N GLN A 5 -31.16 14.90 35.18
CA GLN A 5 -31.53 15.03 33.76
C GLN A 5 -30.31 14.93 32.85
N GLN A 6 -29.15 15.50 33.24
CA GLN A 6 -27.90 15.38 32.47
C GLN A 6 -27.39 13.93 32.43
N LYS A 7 -27.48 13.20 33.55
CA LYS A 7 -27.07 11.81 33.63
C LYS A 7 -27.95 10.90 32.75
N LEU A 8 -29.26 11.11 32.78
CA LEU A 8 -30.21 10.40 31.93
C LEU A 8 -29.99 10.71 30.43
N TRP A 9 -29.72 11.98 30.08
CA TRP A 9 -29.37 12.38 28.72
C TRP A 9 -28.06 11.74 28.24
N ALA A 10 -27.05 11.64 29.10
CA ALA A 10 -25.78 10.99 28.78
C ALA A 10 -25.94 9.48 28.58
N GLU A 11 -26.75 8.81 29.39
CA GLU A 11 -27.04 7.37 29.24
C GLU A 11 -27.88 7.07 28.00
N LEU A 12 -28.90 7.87 27.70
CA LEU A 12 -29.69 7.78 26.46
C LEU A 12 -28.81 7.99 25.22
N ASN A 13 -27.91 8.97 25.23
CA ASN A 13 -26.96 9.19 24.13
C ASN A 13 -25.94 8.06 23.98
N LYS A 14 -25.58 7.38 25.08
CA LYS A 14 -24.68 6.21 25.04
C LYS A 14 -25.38 4.98 24.46
N ALA A 15 -26.69 4.84 24.71
CA ALA A 15 -27.53 3.77 24.16
C ALA A 15 -27.96 4.01 22.69
N LEU A 16 -28.02 5.27 22.25
CA LEU A 16 -28.41 5.66 20.89
C LEU A 16 -27.25 5.67 19.88
N LYS A 17 -25.99 5.48 20.31
CA LYS A 17 -24.90 5.27 19.34
C LYS A 17 -25.13 3.90 18.70
N PRO A 18 -25.48 3.82 17.41
CA PRO A 18 -25.64 2.53 16.76
C PRO A 18 -24.34 1.77 16.95
N LYS A 19 -24.42 0.56 17.52
CA LYS A 19 -23.29 -0.37 17.49
C LYS A 19 -22.92 -0.50 16.01
N ARG A 20 -21.77 0.05 15.61
CA ARG A 20 -21.26 -0.11 14.25
C ARG A 20 -21.18 -1.61 14.00
N VAL A 21 -22.12 -2.13 13.22
CA VAL A 21 -22.08 -3.51 12.76
C VAL A 21 -20.98 -3.51 11.69
N PHE A 22 -19.77 -3.82 12.10
CA PHE A 22 -18.66 -4.01 11.18
C PHE A 22 -19.00 -5.22 10.30
N LYS A 23 -19.44 -4.97 9.06
CA LYS A 23 -19.50 -6.03 8.06
C LYS A 23 -18.09 -6.59 7.86
N LYS A 24 -17.99 -7.90 7.70
CA LYS A 24 -16.69 -8.54 7.44
C LYS A 24 -16.09 -8.00 6.13
N PRO A 25 -14.76 -7.82 6.07
CA PRO A 25 -14.02 -7.62 4.83
C PRO A 25 -14.51 -8.51 3.68
N THR A 26 -14.61 -7.96 2.47
CA THR A 26 -14.75 -8.72 1.23
C THR A 26 -13.64 -8.35 0.26
N TYR A 27 -13.05 -9.38 -0.34
CA TYR A 27 -11.98 -9.27 -1.32
C TYR A 27 -12.47 -9.82 -2.66
N PHE A 28 -12.02 -9.22 -3.76
CA PHE A 28 -12.12 -9.85 -5.08
C PHE A 28 -11.30 -11.13 -5.10
N VAL A 29 -10.09 -11.06 -4.54
CA VAL A 29 -9.14 -12.17 -4.52
C VAL A 29 -8.21 -12.06 -3.31
N GLU A 30 -7.84 -13.22 -2.78
CA GLU A 30 -6.73 -13.42 -1.84
C GLU A 30 -5.78 -14.44 -2.48
N GLN A 31 -4.72 -13.95 -3.15
CA GLN A 31 -3.79 -14.77 -3.92
C GLN A 31 -2.51 -15.04 -3.09
N PRO A 32 -2.25 -16.29 -2.68
CA PRO A 32 -0.99 -16.65 -2.06
C PRO A 32 0.12 -16.73 -3.12
N TYR A 33 1.30 -16.24 -2.75
CA TYR A 33 2.55 -16.46 -3.47
C TYR A 33 3.58 -17.03 -2.52
N TYR A 34 4.35 -18.01 -3.00
CA TYR A 34 5.35 -18.73 -2.22
C TYR A 34 6.73 -18.44 -2.78
N ASN A 35 7.75 -18.49 -1.91
CA ASN A 35 9.14 -18.57 -2.35
C ASN A 35 9.44 -19.94 -3.00
N LEU A 36 10.60 -20.08 -3.65
CA LEU A 36 10.98 -21.26 -4.43
C LEU A 36 10.83 -22.59 -3.66
N ASP A 37 11.25 -22.62 -2.39
CA ASP A 37 11.18 -23.82 -1.54
C ASP A 37 9.83 -23.99 -0.80
N LYS A 38 8.93 -23.02 -0.95
CA LYS A 38 7.59 -22.95 -0.34
C LYS A 38 7.60 -22.91 1.20
N SER A 39 8.71 -22.53 1.81
CA SER A 39 8.81 -22.34 3.26
C SER A 39 8.10 -21.08 3.75
N GLU A 40 8.01 -20.05 2.90
CA GLU A 40 7.41 -18.76 3.20
C GLU A 40 6.35 -18.39 2.17
N SER A 41 5.43 -17.50 2.55
CA SER A 41 4.43 -16.97 1.62
C SER A 41 3.99 -15.56 1.98
N ILE A 42 3.50 -14.86 0.97
CA ILE A 42 2.73 -13.63 1.12
C ILE A 42 1.34 -13.82 0.50
N ILE A 43 0.39 -12.98 0.91
CA ILE A 43 -0.94 -12.96 0.32
C ILE A 43 -1.17 -11.58 -0.28
N ILE A 44 -1.38 -11.53 -1.60
CA ILE A 44 -1.91 -10.35 -2.28
C ILE A 44 -3.42 -10.35 -2.12
N LYS A 45 -3.92 -9.42 -1.33
CA LYS A 45 -5.35 -9.20 -1.12
C LYS A 45 -5.79 -8.01 -1.95
N ILE A 46 -6.83 -8.16 -2.76
CA ILE A 46 -7.42 -7.06 -3.54
C ILE A 46 -8.85 -6.82 -3.02
N PRO A 47 -9.12 -5.73 -2.31
CA PRO A 47 -10.42 -5.49 -1.71
C PRO A 47 -11.46 -5.08 -2.76
N HIS A 48 -12.72 -5.46 -2.54
CA HIS A 48 -13.84 -5.03 -3.38
C HIS A 48 -14.20 -3.54 -3.16
N ASP A 49 -14.02 -3.07 -1.93
CA ASP A 49 -14.34 -1.75 -1.43
C ASP A 49 -13.36 -1.32 -0.33
N THR A 50 -13.23 -0.01 -0.11
CA THR A 50 -12.25 0.54 0.84
C THR A 50 -12.82 0.75 2.24
N ASP A 51 -14.05 1.27 2.36
CA ASP A 51 -14.68 1.59 3.65
C ASP A 51 -16.07 0.98 3.73
N TYR A 52 -16.34 0.24 4.81
CA TYR A 52 -17.65 -0.38 5.08
C TYR A 52 -18.52 0.48 6.01
N THR A 53 -17.99 1.59 6.51
CA THR A 53 -18.63 2.48 7.49
C THR A 53 -19.16 3.77 6.86
N ILE A 54 -18.61 4.16 5.71
CA ILE A 54 -19.08 5.20 4.78
C ILE A 54 -19.54 4.43 3.53
N PRO A 55 -20.54 4.89 2.72
CA PRO A 55 -20.99 4.13 1.55
C PRO A 55 -19.81 3.53 0.77
N PRO A 56 -19.82 2.22 0.52
CA PRO A 56 -18.64 1.51 0.01
C PRO A 56 -18.23 2.13 -1.32
N ARG A 57 -16.97 2.57 -1.38
CA ARG A 57 -16.35 3.00 -2.63
C ARG A 57 -15.82 1.75 -3.32
N GLU A 58 -16.46 1.37 -4.42
CA GLU A 58 -15.98 0.29 -5.28
C GLU A 58 -14.53 0.55 -5.71
N VAL A 59 -13.69 -0.46 -5.58
CA VAL A 59 -12.29 -0.39 -5.95
C VAL A 59 -12.16 -0.62 -7.45
N LYS A 60 -11.61 0.37 -8.17
CA LYS A 60 -11.31 0.28 -9.61
C LYS A 60 -9.85 0.57 -9.98
N ARG A 61 -9.08 1.12 -9.04
CA ARG A 61 -7.72 1.61 -9.26
C ARG A 61 -6.85 1.30 -8.06
N LEU A 62 -5.76 0.58 -8.27
CA LEU A 62 -4.74 0.31 -7.26
C LEU A 62 -3.58 1.28 -7.49
N GLY A 63 -3.23 2.08 -6.49
CA GLY A 63 -2.05 2.94 -6.52
C GLY A 63 -0.83 2.18 -6.03
N ILE A 64 0.35 2.53 -6.54
CA ILE A 64 1.62 2.04 -6.01
C ILE A 64 2.72 3.09 -6.16
N TRP A 65 3.46 3.32 -5.08
CA TRP A 65 4.70 4.10 -5.14
C TRP A 65 5.82 3.21 -5.70
N CYS A 66 6.21 3.43 -6.95
CA CYS A 66 7.15 2.57 -7.67
C CYS A 66 8.51 3.25 -7.83
N SER A 67 9.45 3.00 -6.92
CA SER A 67 10.78 3.66 -6.96
C SER A 67 11.74 3.13 -8.04
N GLY A 68 11.38 2.03 -8.71
CA GLY A 68 12.27 1.25 -9.57
C GLY A 68 13.18 0.26 -8.81
N GLY A 69 13.11 0.22 -7.47
CA GLY A 69 13.79 -0.78 -6.65
C GLY A 69 13.10 -2.14 -6.67
N ALA A 70 13.83 -3.20 -6.28
CA ALA A 70 13.37 -4.59 -6.32
C ALA A 70 12.02 -4.80 -5.63
N ASP A 71 11.87 -4.31 -4.40
CA ASP A 71 10.66 -4.53 -3.59
C ASP A 71 9.39 -3.95 -4.26
N SER A 72 9.43 -2.68 -4.70
CA SER A 72 8.29 -2.04 -5.36
C SER A 72 8.00 -2.60 -6.76
N THR A 73 9.04 -3.06 -7.46
CA THR A 73 8.90 -3.69 -8.79
C THR A 73 8.29 -5.09 -8.68
N ALA A 74 8.73 -5.88 -7.69
CA ALA A 74 8.16 -7.19 -7.41
C ALA A 74 6.68 -7.05 -7.02
N LEU A 75 6.34 -6.08 -6.16
CA LEU A 75 4.94 -5.83 -5.82
C LEU A 75 4.11 -5.41 -7.03
N LEU A 76 4.63 -4.53 -7.88
CA LEU A 76 3.97 -4.12 -9.13
C LEU A 76 3.66 -5.33 -10.02
N TYR A 77 4.64 -6.21 -10.21
CA TYR A 77 4.48 -7.45 -10.97
C TYR A 77 3.40 -8.35 -10.38
N LEU A 78 3.44 -8.60 -9.07
CA LEU A 78 2.47 -9.47 -8.40
C LEU A 78 1.04 -8.92 -8.47
N LEU A 79 0.87 -7.60 -8.34
CA LEU A 79 -0.43 -6.95 -8.51
C LEU A 79 -0.95 -7.11 -9.94
N ALA A 80 -0.12 -6.82 -10.95
CA ALA A 80 -0.50 -6.94 -12.36
C ALA A 80 -0.85 -8.39 -12.71
N LYS A 81 -0.02 -9.34 -12.26
CA LYS A 81 -0.25 -10.77 -12.43
C LYS A 81 -1.54 -11.22 -11.75
N THR A 82 -1.79 -10.80 -10.50
CA THR A 82 -3.03 -11.14 -9.78
C THR A 82 -4.27 -10.61 -10.51
N ILE A 83 -4.23 -9.37 -11.01
CA ILE A 83 -5.33 -8.79 -11.78
C ILE A 83 -5.57 -9.60 -13.06
N GLN A 84 -4.50 -9.99 -13.76
CA GLN A 84 -4.59 -10.74 -15.00
C GLN A 84 -5.09 -12.17 -14.80
N ASP A 85 -4.51 -12.92 -13.86
CA ASP A 85 -4.83 -14.32 -13.59
C ASP A 85 -6.31 -14.51 -13.18
N HIS A 86 -6.92 -13.47 -12.59
CA HIS A 86 -8.30 -13.47 -12.10
C HIS A 86 -9.26 -12.61 -12.93
N ASP A 87 -8.81 -12.10 -14.09
CA ASP A 87 -9.59 -11.24 -15.00
C ASP A 87 -10.32 -10.08 -14.30
N LEU A 88 -9.62 -9.38 -13.41
CA LEU A 88 -10.21 -8.30 -12.64
C LEU A 88 -10.30 -7.01 -13.47
N ASP A 89 -11.44 -6.33 -13.43
CA ASP A 89 -11.65 -5.00 -14.02
C ASP A 89 -11.05 -3.90 -13.13
N LEU A 90 -9.72 -3.90 -13.03
CA LEU A 90 -8.94 -3.02 -12.17
C LEU A 90 -7.74 -2.47 -12.95
N HIS A 91 -7.44 -1.19 -12.69
CA HIS A 91 -6.26 -0.54 -13.24
C HIS A 91 -5.18 -0.35 -12.17
N ILE A 92 -3.91 -0.29 -12.57
CA ILE A 92 -2.81 0.06 -11.68
C ILE A 92 -2.31 1.46 -12.04
N GLN A 93 -2.20 2.35 -11.04
CA GLN A 93 -1.60 3.68 -11.14
C GLN A 93 -0.21 3.67 -10.50
N PRO A 94 0.87 3.49 -11.29
CA PRO A 94 2.21 3.64 -10.77
C PRO A 94 2.55 5.12 -10.60
N MET A 95 3.22 5.43 -9.49
CA MET A 95 3.56 6.80 -9.12
C MET A 95 4.99 6.91 -8.59
N THR A 96 5.66 8.03 -8.85
CA THR A 96 6.96 8.37 -8.25
C THR A 96 7.02 9.80 -7.77
N VAL A 97 7.83 10.04 -6.74
CA VAL A 97 8.25 11.37 -6.34
C VAL A 97 9.71 11.57 -6.76
N ARG A 98 9.99 12.68 -7.44
CA ARG A 98 11.35 13.11 -7.80
C ARG A 98 11.83 14.17 -6.82
N ARG A 99 12.32 13.75 -5.65
CA ARG A 99 12.93 14.66 -4.68
C ARG A 99 14.35 14.26 -4.32
N GLN A 100 14.57 13.64 -3.16
CA GLN A 100 15.92 13.27 -2.68
C GLN A 100 16.58 12.22 -3.57
N ARG A 101 15.77 11.41 -4.27
CA ARG A 101 16.21 10.38 -5.21
C ARG A 101 15.78 10.74 -6.63
N PRO A 102 16.45 11.69 -7.31
CA PRO A 102 16.01 12.23 -8.59
C PRO A 102 16.03 11.19 -9.73
N TRP A 103 16.71 10.06 -9.53
CA TRP A 103 16.77 8.92 -10.44
C TRP A 103 15.58 7.96 -10.31
N ASN A 104 14.73 8.08 -9.28
CA ASN A 104 13.58 7.17 -9.11
C ASN A 104 12.67 7.12 -10.34
N PRO A 105 12.23 8.24 -10.93
CA PRO A 105 11.37 8.19 -12.11
C PRO A 105 12.05 7.53 -13.32
N ILE A 106 13.36 7.77 -13.48
CA ILE A 106 14.17 7.20 -14.57
C ILE A 106 14.29 5.68 -14.41
N LYS A 107 14.42 5.19 -13.18
CA LYS A 107 14.50 3.75 -12.88
C LYS A 107 13.13 3.06 -12.92
N ALA A 108 12.08 3.76 -12.53
CA ALA A 108 10.73 3.23 -12.48
C ALA A 108 10.12 2.99 -13.87
N ALA A 109 10.34 3.89 -14.83
CA ALA A 109 9.73 3.76 -16.15
C ALA A 109 10.09 2.44 -16.87
N PRO A 110 11.38 2.04 -16.99
CA PRO A 110 11.75 0.78 -17.65
C PRO A 110 11.17 -0.46 -16.97
N VAL A 111 11.07 -0.47 -15.64
CA VAL A 111 10.51 -1.63 -14.93
C VAL A 111 8.99 -1.71 -15.08
N ILE A 112 8.29 -0.57 -15.11
CA ILE A 112 6.85 -0.52 -15.38
C ILE A 112 6.58 -1.05 -16.79
N GLU A 113 7.34 -0.57 -17.78
CA GLU A 113 7.25 -1.05 -19.17
C GLU A 113 7.54 -2.55 -19.26
N LYS A 114 8.58 -3.03 -18.56
CA LYS A 114 8.95 -4.45 -18.58
C LYS A 114 7.89 -5.35 -17.96
N VAL A 115 7.23 -4.91 -16.88
CA VAL A 115 6.09 -5.64 -16.31
C VAL A 115 4.93 -5.73 -17.31
N CYS A 116 4.61 -4.62 -18.00
CA CYS A 116 3.58 -4.62 -19.04
C CYS A 116 3.93 -5.57 -20.19
N GLU A 117 5.20 -5.58 -20.63
CA GLU A 117 5.70 -6.45 -21.70
C GLU A 117 5.62 -7.94 -21.30
N ILE A 118 6.20 -8.33 -20.16
CA ILE A 118 6.29 -9.73 -19.73
C ILE A 118 4.91 -10.33 -19.54
N LEU A 119 3.99 -9.57 -18.94
CA LEU A 119 2.64 -10.03 -18.66
C LEU A 119 1.68 -9.78 -19.82
N ASN A 120 2.06 -9.01 -20.85
CA ASN A 120 1.11 -8.46 -21.82
C ASN A 120 -0.07 -7.75 -21.11
N PHE A 121 0.25 -6.89 -20.15
CA PHE A 121 -0.71 -6.24 -19.25
C PHE A 121 -1.08 -4.84 -19.75
N ASP A 122 -2.34 -4.64 -20.11
CA ASP A 122 -2.88 -3.42 -20.73
C ASP A 122 -3.64 -2.50 -19.75
N LYS A 123 -3.85 -2.94 -18.50
CA LYS A 123 -4.53 -2.18 -17.43
C LYS A 123 -3.57 -1.31 -16.59
N MET A 124 -2.33 -1.10 -17.07
CA MET A 124 -1.38 -0.17 -16.45
C MET A 124 -1.67 1.26 -16.92
N LEU A 125 -1.92 2.18 -15.99
CA LEU A 125 -2.10 3.59 -16.31
C LEU A 125 -0.76 4.28 -16.53
N PRO A 126 -0.74 5.44 -17.21
CA PRO A 126 0.48 6.22 -17.39
C PRO A 126 1.18 6.50 -16.07
N HIS A 127 2.50 6.34 -16.06
CA HIS A 127 3.34 6.60 -14.89
C HIS A 127 3.26 8.07 -14.47
N GLN A 128 2.73 8.33 -13.28
CA GLN A 128 2.58 9.67 -12.74
C GLN A 128 3.79 10.07 -11.90
N ILE A 129 4.43 11.19 -12.27
CA ILE A 129 5.66 11.67 -11.61
C ILE A 129 5.38 13.00 -10.94
N TYR A 130 5.66 13.10 -9.64
CA TYR A 130 5.57 14.34 -8.87
C TYR A 130 6.93 15.01 -8.78
N TYR A 131 6.94 16.31 -9.02
CA TYR A 131 8.12 17.18 -9.01
C TYR A 131 7.97 18.24 -7.92
N PRO A 132 8.06 17.88 -6.63
CA PRO A 132 8.03 18.87 -5.57
C PRO A 132 9.21 19.84 -5.70
N PRO A 133 9.06 21.11 -5.26
CA PRO A 133 10.17 22.06 -5.20
C PRO A 133 11.32 21.49 -4.36
N LEU A 134 12.55 21.59 -4.86
CA LEU A 134 13.74 21.09 -4.16
C LEU A 134 14.17 22.05 -3.05
N GLU A 135 13.81 23.31 -3.20
CA GLU A 135 14.26 24.45 -2.41
C GLU A 135 13.38 24.68 -1.17
N ASP A 136 12.23 24.02 -1.07
CA ASP A 136 11.34 24.14 0.09
C ASP A 136 11.85 23.24 1.24
N PRO A 137 12.38 23.82 2.34
CA PRO A 137 12.88 23.04 3.47
C PRO A 137 11.76 22.36 4.26
N ASN A 138 10.51 22.84 4.16
CA ASN A 138 9.37 22.28 4.90
C ASN A 138 8.77 21.07 4.18
N GLN A 139 9.00 20.93 2.87
CA GLN A 139 8.39 19.86 2.07
C GLN A 139 9.24 18.59 2.05
N THR A 140 9.47 17.91 3.18
CA THR A 140 10.26 16.65 3.20
C THR A 140 9.74 15.59 2.20
N GLU A 141 10.57 14.61 1.80
CA GLU A 141 10.08 13.53 0.91
C GLU A 141 8.91 12.76 1.53
N TRP A 142 8.98 12.51 2.84
CA TRP A 142 7.88 11.92 3.60
C TRP A 142 6.62 12.80 3.59
N GLN A 143 6.78 14.11 3.78
CA GLN A 143 5.67 15.06 3.73
C GLN A 143 5.02 15.06 2.35
N GLU A 144 5.82 15.01 1.28
CA GLU A 144 5.30 14.90 -0.09
C GLU A 144 4.50 13.62 -0.29
N PHE A 145 4.99 12.46 0.16
CA PHE A 145 4.21 11.22 0.09
C PHE A 145 2.88 11.34 0.84
N MET A 146 2.87 11.87 2.07
CA MET A 146 1.65 12.05 2.84
C MET A 146 0.65 13.00 2.17
N ASP A 147 1.13 14.11 1.61
CA ASP A 147 0.28 15.09 0.95
C ASP A 147 -0.31 14.53 -0.34
N ARG A 148 0.52 13.84 -1.14
CA ARG A 148 0.06 13.17 -2.36
C ARG A 148 -0.87 12.02 -2.06
N ASP A 149 -0.65 11.25 -1.01
CA ASP A 149 -1.56 10.16 -0.64
C ASP A 149 -2.96 10.72 -0.33
N ARG A 150 -3.02 11.79 0.47
CA ARG A 150 -4.29 12.47 0.79
C ARG A 150 -4.96 13.06 -0.45
N GLU A 151 -4.21 13.78 -1.27
CA GLU A 151 -4.71 14.41 -2.49
C GLU A 151 -5.21 13.37 -3.49
N ASN A 152 -4.42 12.34 -3.76
CA ASN A 152 -4.71 11.28 -4.72
C ASN A 152 -5.88 10.43 -4.29
N CYS A 153 -5.97 10.09 -3.00
CA CYS A 153 -7.12 9.38 -2.45
C CYS A 153 -8.41 10.21 -2.64
N LYS A 154 -8.35 11.49 -2.27
CA LYS A 154 -9.49 12.42 -2.38
C LYS A 154 -9.94 12.62 -3.83
N ASN A 155 -9.00 12.72 -4.76
CA ASN A 155 -9.27 12.94 -6.18
C ASN A 155 -9.53 11.63 -6.95
N GLY A 156 -9.48 10.49 -6.27
CA GLY A 156 -9.74 9.17 -6.86
C GLY A 156 -8.64 8.68 -7.80
N VAL A 157 -7.43 9.26 -7.77
CA VAL A 157 -6.26 8.78 -8.56
C VAL A 157 -6.02 7.30 -8.27
N TRP A 158 -6.17 6.91 -7.01
CA TRP A 158 -6.24 5.52 -6.58
C TRP A 158 -7.37 5.31 -5.57
N HIS A 159 -7.79 4.05 -5.44
CA HIS A 159 -8.74 3.62 -4.42
C HIS A 159 -8.03 2.99 -3.23
N VAL A 160 -7.05 2.14 -3.51
CA VAL A 160 -6.22 1.46 -2.53
C VAL A 160 -4.77 1.67 -2.92
N LEU A 161 -3.92 2.07 -1.97
CA LEU A 161 -2.50 2.27 -2.17
C LEU A 161 -1.71 1.06 -1.64
N TYR A 162 -0.85 0.51 -2.47
CA TYR A 162 0.05 -0.58 -2.12
C TYR A 162 1.46 -0.07 -1.87
N ASP A 163 2.04 -0.52 -0.76
CA ASP A 163 3.36 -0.18 -0.30
C ASP A 163 4.33 -1.35 -0.51
N GLY A 164 5.36 -1.12 -1.31
CA GLY A 164 6.38 -2.09 -1.67
C GLY A 164 7.55 -2.14 -0.69
N LEU A 165 7.33 -1.96 0.60
CA LEU A 165 8.39 -2.02 1.61
C LEU A 165 8.50 -3.41 2.24
N THR A 166 9.70 -4.00 2.17
CA THR A 166 10.05 -5.23 2.90
C THR A 166 10.50 -4.94 4.33
N SER A 167 10.55 -5.94 5.20
CA SER A 167 11.33 -5.89 6.44
C SER A 167 12.83 -5.79 6.16
N ASN A 168 13.56 -5.19 7.10
CA ASN A 168 15.02 -5.27 7.07
C ASN A 168 15.46 -6.72 7.31
N PRO A 169 16.60 -7.15 6.76
CA PRO A 169 17.19 -8.43 7.12
C PRO A 169 17.60 -8.45 8.61
N PRO A 170 17.78 -9.65 9.19
CA PRO A 170 18.28 -9.81 10.55
C PRO A 170 19.57 -9.03 10.82
N GLU A 171 19.76 -8.58 12.05
CA GLU A 171 20.88 -7.71 12.43
C GLU A 171 22.24 -8.39 12.28
N ASP A 172 22.30 -9.70 12.55
CA ASP A 172 23.50 -10.53 12.41
C ASP A 172 23.95 -10.75 10.95
N GLU A 173 23.07 -10.46 9.99
CA GLU A 173 23.34 -10.55 8.56
C GLU A 173 23.76 -9.21 7.93
N MET A 174 23.68 -8.10 8.67
CA MET A 174 24.00 -6.78 8.15
C MET A 174 25.43 -6.36 8.47
N PRO A 175 26.24 -5.96 7.47
CA PRO A 175 27.62 -5.54 7.69
C PRO A 175 27.77 -4.12 8.28
N TYR A 176 26.67 -3.46 8.63
CA TYR A 176 26.63 -2.09 9.17
C TYR A 176 25.44 -1.90 10.11
N GLU A 177 25.61 -1.01 11.11
CA GLU A 177 24.52 -0.61 11.99
C GLU A 177 23.41 0.08 11.19
N ASN A 178 22.19 -0.37 11.40
CA ASN A 178 21.03 0.05 10.63
C ASN A 178 20.50 1.39 11.17
N LEU A 179 21.17 2.48 10.80
CA LEU A 179 20.93 3.80 11.39
C LEU A 179 19.59 4.45 10.96
N GLU A 180 18.94 3.99 9.89
CA GLU A 180 17.96 4.84 9.19
C GLU A 180 16.47 4.42 9.25
N GLU A 181 16.07 3.18 9.55
CA GLU A 181 14.64 2.84 9.53
C GLU A 181 14.17 2.03 10.74
N HIS A 182 14.02 2.74 11.87
CA HIS A 182 13.37 2.30 13.11
C HIS A 182 11.94 1.76 12.93
N ARG A 183 11.38 1.72 11.71
CA ARG A 183 10.04 1.20 11.37
C ARG A 183 10.07 -0.18 10.71
N ARG A 184 11.24 -0.71 10.36
CA ARG A 184 11.39 -1.98 9.61
C ARG A 184 12.11 -3.08 10.40
N GLY A 185 12.54 -2.78 11.62
CA GLY A 185 13.15 -3.73 12.54
C GLY A 185 12.21 -4.88 12.94
N GLU A 186 12.77 -5.94 13.50
CA GLU A 186 12.05 -7.19 13.83
C GLU A 186 11.01 -6.99 14.96
N ASN A 187 11.31 -6.13 15.93
CA ASN A 187 10.50 -5.95 17.15
C ASN A 187 9.33 -4.95 17.02
N ILE A 188 8.87 -4.70 15.81
CA ILE A 188 7.85 -3.67 15.54
C ILE A 188 6.61 -4.37 15.00
N GLU A 189 5.44 -4.00 15.52
CA GLU A 189 4.18 -4.46 14.96
C GLU A 189 4.00 -3.89 13.54
N LYS A 190 3.86 -4.80 12.56
CA LYS A 190 3.77 -4.47 11.14
C LYS A 190 2.37 -4.74 10.62
N PRO A 191 1.44 -3.75 10.71
CA PRO A 191 0.11 -3.92 10.15
C PRO A 191 0.19 -4.01 8.63
N LEU A 192 -0.36 -5.08 8.07
CA LEU A 192 -0.41 -5.35 6.63
C LEU A 192 -1.50 -4.54 5.91
N GLU A 193 -2.49 -4.03 6.64
CA GLU A 193 -3.59 -3.21 6.10
C GLU A 193 -4.03 -2.14 7.10
N ALA A 194 -4.42 -0.97 6.59
CA ALA A 194 -5.07 0.06 7.39
C ALA A 194 -6.54 -0.32 7.68
N LEU A 195 -7.12 0.24 8.76
CA LEU A 195 -8.52 -0.03 9.15
C LEU A 195 -9.53 0.29 8.03
N ALA A 196 -9.26 1.33 7.23
CA ALA A 196 -10.07 1.76 6.09
C ALA A 196 -9.54 1.23 4.74
N ARG A 197 -8.59 0.26 4.76
CA ARG A 197 -7.95 -0.41 3.61
C ARG A 197 -7.56 0.48 2.43
N ASP A 198 -7.32 1.74 2.72
CA ASP A 198 -6.75 2.72 1.81
C ASP A 198 -5.25 2.46 1.63
N HIS A 199 -4.60 1.79 2.58
CA HIS A 199 -3.21 1.34 2.49
C HIS A 199 -3.07 -0.17 2.74
N MET A 200 -2.29 -0.84 1.88
CA MET A 200 -1.93 -2.25 1.97
C MET A 200 -0.42 -2.45 1.85
N ARG A 201 0.16 -3.31 2.70
CA ARG A 201 1.61 -3.53 2.81
C ARG A 201 1.96 -5.02 2.79
N PRO A 202 1.68 -5.74 1.69
CA PRO A 202 1.78 -7.20 1.65
C PRO A 202 3.20 -7.74 1.86
N LEU A 203 4.23 -6.93 1.59
CA LEU A 203 5.63 -7.33 1.73
C LEU A 203 6.22 -6.99 3.10
N TYR A 204 5.46 -6.34 4.00
CA TYR A 204 6.05 -5.68 5.15
C TYR A 204 6.63 -6.65 6.19
N GLN A 205 6.18 -7.90 6.19
CA GLN A 205 6.64 -8.94 7.12
C GLN A 205 7.71 -9.87 6.54
N ILE A 206 8.03 -9.77 5.25
CA ILE A 206 9.08 -10.57 4.60
C ILE A 206 10.34 -9.74 4.40
N ASN A 207 11.50 -10.38 4.34
CA ASN A 207 12.76 -9.72 4.02
C ASN A 207 13.09 -9.84 2.52
N LYS A 208 14.24 -9.30 2.10
CA LYS A 208 14.66 -9.26 0.69
C LYS A 208 15.01 -10.62 0.09
N ARG A 209 15.28 -11.66 0.89
CA ARG A 209 15.52 -13.02 0.37
C ARG A 209 14.28 -13.54 -0.33
N PHE A 210 13.12 -13.36 0.29
CA PHE A 210 11.85 -13.74 -0.30
C PHE A 210 11.60 -13.06 -1.66
N ILE A 211 11.96 -11.78 -1.80
CA ILE A 211 11.80 -11.05 -3.06
C ILE A 211 12.68 -11.64 -4.18
N ALA A 212 13.85 -12.17 -3.84
CA ALA A 212 14.70 -12.85 -4.80
C ALA A 212 14.12 -14.22 -5.23
N ASP A 213 13.40 -14.88 -4.32
CA ASP A 213 12.88 -16.24 -4.51
C ASP A 213 11.42 -16.30 -5.03
N ILE A 214 10.74 -15.17 -5.20
CA ILE A 214 9.37 -15.15 -5.75
C ILE A 214 9.35 -15.08 -7.29
N TYR A 215 10.53 -15.05 -7.92
CA TYR A 215 10.75 -14.96 -9.36
C TYR A 215 11.58 -16.14 -9.87
#